data_AF-A0A935B605-F1
#
_entry.id   AF-A0A935B605-F1
#
_cell.length_a   1.000
_cell.length_b   1.000
_cell.length_c   1.000
_cell.angle_alpha   90.00
_cell.angle_beta   90.00
_cell.angle_gamma   90.00
#
_symmetry.space_group_name_H-M   'P 1'
#
loop_
_entity.id
_entity.type
_entity.pdbx_description
1 polymer ?
#
loop_
_entity_poly.entity_id
_entity_poly.type
_entity_poly.pdbx_seq_one_letter_code
_entity_poly.pdbx_strand_id
1 'polypeptide(L)'
;MAEKFRWRPAPMTGWFDPKVMAQSAAMLLTANIFGRHSDTRLIEALGSQPQDVFDYRDRPGEFWLDYVADLGDGWNSTYAVAAAMAQESLLDTRAGEVLVMGGDEVYPYPSRNAYARRTETPYKEAFAGRARKPDVFAIPGNHDWFDSLVAFSRAFCRPERGFAGCRTRQTRSYFALALPRDWWLLGVDLQLGADFDEPQLRYFHDVAARMGNTANIVLCVPEPQWVYEITYPDYEAYTTRTLDYFCRDVLKKPVSVMLTGDLHFYRRYSDDAGHHRIIAGGGGAFLHPTHQPHTPQVQDGFTEQRCYPDKGTSSKLAWKNLLFPFINPLACLLPGLVYARSAWLASSRLNLADVDTIGHAFTSSLRVAVRDPLCGLWLLFVIAGLVFFTDTHSRAYRVLGGATHALAHLFAALVLAWIAMRFTTDTLGMTYGDPLQLLLSGALVFATGGVVGGVVIGIYLLVSINVFGRHGNEAFSSLRGQDFKQWLRLNIDEAGVLTIRAMAIDRVPRRWKEEAGRPVSDDARASGVREVDRVSVRPRS
;
A
#
# COMPACT_ATOMS: atom_id res chain seq x y z
N MET A 1 25.94 2.96 6.85
CA MET A 1 25.15 1.77 7.28
C MET A 1 25.13 0.61 6.27
N ALA A 2 25.60 0.78 5.02
CA ALA A 2 25.54 -0.25 3.98
C ALA A 2 26.63 -1.35 4.02
N GLU A 3 27.61 -1.25 4.93
CA GLU A 3 28.75 -2.18 5.04
C GLU A 3 28.67 -3.16 6.23
N LYS A 4 27.63 -3.08 7.07
CA LYS A 4 27.58 -3.85 8.32
C LYS A 4 27.04 -5.27 8.19
N PHE A 5 26.27 -5.55 7.13
CA PHE A 5 25.60 -6.84 6.94
C PHE A 5 25.71 -7.28 5.48
N ARG A 6 25.77 -8.60 5.24
CA ARG A 6 25.74 -9.17 3.88
C ARG A 6 24.44 -8.82 3.14
N TRP A 7 23.33 -8.77 3.86
CA TRP A 7 22.05 -8.26 3.37
C TRP A 7 22.01 -6.74 3.53
N ARG A 8 21.55 -6.00 2.51
CA ARG A 8 21.44 -4.53 2.55
C ARG A 8 19.98 -4.13 2.85
N PRO A 9 19.59 -3.88 4.12
CA PRO A 9 18.20 -3.61 4.47
C PRO A 9 17.67 -2.41 3.69
N ALA A 10 16.49 -2.56 3.10
CA ALA A 10 15.74 -1.44 2.56
C ALA A 10 14.92 -0.77 3.68
N PRO A 11 14.98 0.56 3.85
CA PRO A 11 14.04 1.24 4.72
C PRO A 11 12.62 1.17 4.12
N MET A 12 11.61 1.43 4.96
CA MET A 12 10.24 1.68 4.48
C MET A 12 10.25 2.78 3.42
N THR A 13 9.36 2.67 2.43
CA THR A 13 9.22 3.72 1.43
C THR A 13 8.77 5.02 2.09
N GLY A 14 9.47 6.11 1.76
CA GLY A 14 9.02 7.44 2.09
C GLY A 14 8.05 7.93 1.03
N TRP A 15 6.77 7.60 1.20
CA TRP A 15 5.70 7.96 0.26
C TRP A 15 5.58 9.47 0.03
N PHE A 16 5.94 10.27 1.04
CA PHE A 16 6.00 11.73 0.97
C PHE A 16 7.42 12.28 0.67
N ASP A 17 8.40 11.43 0.38
CA ASP A 17 9.71 11.92 -0.03
C ASP A 17 9.59 12.57 -1.43
N PRO A 18 10.18 13.77 -1.67
CA PRO A 18 10.00 14.51 -2.92
C PRO A 18 10.29 13.70 -4.19
N LYS A 19 11.28 12.80 -4.14
CA LYS A 19 11.61 11.93 -5.27
C LYS A 19 10.50 10.93 -5.59
N VAL A 20 9.88 10.33 -4.57
CA VAL A 20 8.79 9.37 -4.73
C VAL A 20 7.53 10.08 -5.22
N MET A 21 7.21 11.25 -4.66
CA MET A 21 6.08 12.05 -5.14
C MET A 21 6.25 12.50 -6.59
N ALA A 22 7.44 12.98 -6.98
CA ALA A 22 7.73 13.39 -8.35
C ALA A 22 7.62 12.20 -9.34
N GLN A 23 8.13 11.03 -8.94
CA GLN A 23 8.01 9.82 -9.75
C GLN A 23 6.56 9.35 -9.87
N SER A 24 5.78 9.39 -8.79
CA SER A 24 4.34 9.09 -8.80
C SER A 24 3.60 10.00 -9.78
N ALA A 25 3.86 11.31 -9.70
CA ALA A 25 3.24 12.30 -10.58
C ALA A 25 3.61 12.06 -12.05
N ALA A 26 4.87 11.73 -12.34
CA ALA A 26 5.32 11.39 -13.69
C ALA A 26 4.60 10.13 -14.23
N MET A 27 4.48 9.07 -13.41
CA MET A 27 3.79 7.83 -13.80
C MET A 27 2.29 8.07 -14.05
N LEU A 28 1.62 8.85 -13.21
CA LEU A 28 0.22 9.23 -13.41
C LEU A 28 0.02 10.04 -14.71
N LEU A 29 0.92 10.97 -15.00
CA LEU A 29 0.90 11.73 -16.25
C LEU A 29 1.12 10.82 -17.46
N THR A 30 2.10 9.91 -17.41
CA THR A 30 2.35 8.95 -18.49
C THR A 30 1.14 8.05 -18.73
N ALA A 31 0.53 7.50 -17.68
CA ALA A 31 -0.65 6.66 -17.76
C ALA A 31 -1.86 7.39 -18.38
N ASN A 32 -2.04 8.68 -18.05
CA ASN A 32 -3.12 9.51 -18.60
C ASN A 32 -2.87 9.93 -20.06
N ILE A 33 -1.62 10.19 -20.45
CA ILE A 33 -1.28 10.70 -21.80
C ILE A 33 -1.17 9.57 -22.81
N PHE A 34 -0.57 8.45 -22.44
CA PHE A 34 -0.25 7.36 -23.37
C PHE A 34 -1.24 6.18 -23.31
N GLY A 35 -2.31 6.32 -22.52
CA GLY A 35 -3.20 5.21 -22.17
C GLY A 35 -2.48 4.17 -21.30
N ARG A 36 -3.24 3.31 -20.61
CA ARG A 36 -2.67 2.15 -19.93
C ARG A 36 -1.83 1.39 -20.96
N HIS A 37 -0.52 1.31 -20.72
CA HIS A 37 0.47 0.85 -21.69
C HIS A 37 0.03 -0.41 -22.45
N SER A 38 0.41 -0.47 -23.74
CA SER A 38 0.36 -1.63 -24.61
C SER A 38 0.53 -2.94 -23.84
N ASP A 39 -0.53 -3.75 -23.77
CA ASP A 39 -0.57 -4.99 -23.01
C ASP A 39 0.57 -5.94 -23.46
N THR A 40 1.62 -6.01 -22.67
CA THR A 40 2.80 -6.85 -22.93
C THR A 40 2.45 -8.33 -22.87
N ARG A 41 1.31 -8.72 -22.27
CA ARG A 41 0.81 -10.11 -22.35
C ARG A 41 0.48 -10.50 -23.78
N LEU A 42 0.06 -9.56 -24.65
CA LEU A 42 -0.11 -9.85 -26.08
C LEU A 42 1.23 -10.23 -26.73
N ILE A 43 2.33 -9.61 -26.29
CA ILE A 43 3.68 -9.93 -26.77
C ILE A 43 4.18 -11.25 -26.14
N GLU A 44 3.92 -11.50 -24.86
CA GLU A 44 4.25 -12.77 -24.18
C GLU A 44 3.41 -13.95 -24.70
N ALA A 45 2.17 -13.70 -25.12
CA ALA A 45 1.29 -14.67 -25.77
C ALA A 45 1.86 -15.10 -27.12
N LEU A 46 2.51 -14.19 -27.86
CA LEU A 46 3.21 -14.50 -29.11
C LEU A 46 4.48 -15.34 -28.90
N GLY A 47 5.08 -15.31 -27.70
CA GLY A 47 6.27 -16.10 -27.33
C GLY A 47 5.98 -17.46 -26.67
N SER A 48 4.72 -17.91 -26.70
CA SER A 48 4.11 -19.04 -25.96
C SER A 48 5.05 -20.13 -25.41
N GLN A 49 5.34 -20.06 -24.10
CA GLN A 49 5.47 -21.28 -23.30
C GLN A 49 4.09 -21.60 -22.73
N PRO A 50 3.58 -22.84 -22.88
CA PRO A 50 2.32 -23.23 -22.27
C PRO A 50 2.40 -23.12 -20.75
N GLN A 51 1.27 -22.73 -20.14
CA GLN A 51 1.06 -22.75 -18.69
C GLN A 51 0.20 -23.97 -18.39
N ASP A 52 0.72 -24.88 -17.56
CA ASP A 52 -0.02 -26.07 -17.15
C ASP A 52 -0.80 -25.85 -15.84
N VAL A 53 -1.63 -26.84 -15.49
CA VAL A 53 -2.14 -26.99 -14.13
C VAL A 53 -1.07 -27.63 -13.25
N PHE A 54 -0.83 -27.07 -12.08
CA PHE A 54 0.17 -27.61 -11.15
C PHE A 54 -0.47 -28.59 -10.17
N ASP A 55 -0.09 -29.86 -10.30
CA ASP A 55 -0.72 -30.95 -9.55
C ASP A 55 -0.05 -31.22 -8.20
N TYR A 56 -0.85 -31.23 -7.14
CA TYR A 56 -0.51 -31.59 -5.77
C TYR A 56 -1.50 -32.62 -5.18
N ARG A 57 -2.37 -33.25 -5.99
CA ARG A 57 -3.43 -34.15 -5.52
C ARG A 57 -2.90 -35.38 -4.76
N ASP A 58 -1.75 -35.90 -5.20
CA ASP A 58 -1.13 -37.13 -4.69
C ASP A 58 -0.36 -36.94 -3.36
N ARG A 59 -0.54 -35.80 -2.67
CA ARG A 59 0.13 -35.55 -1.39
C ARG A 59 -0.48 -36.41 -0.28
N PRO A 60 0.33 -37.23 0.43
CA PRO A 60 -0.16 -38.04 1.54
C PRO A 60 -0.40 -37.17 2.78
N GLY A 61 -1.41 -37.51 3.58
CA GLY A 61 -1.75 -36.82 4.82
C GLY A 61 -2.28 -35.39 4.61
N GLU A 62 -1.99 -34.52 5.58
CA GLU A 62 -2.34 -33.10 5.56
C GLU A 62 -1.51 -32.31 4.54
N PHE A 63 -2.15 -31.36 3.86
CA PHE A 63 -1.48 -30.44 2.94
C PHE A 63 -1.46 -29.02 3.48
N TRP A 64 -0.28 -28.42 3.57
CA TRP A 64 -0.08 -27.08 4.10
C TRP A 64 0.38 -26.11 3.00
N LEU A 65 -0.19 -24.91 2.97
CA LEU A 65 0.28 -23.81 2.12
C LEU A 65 0.14 -22.46 2.85
N ASP A 66 0.97 -21.50 2.46
CA ASP A 66 0.96 -20.14 3.00
C ASP A 66 0.48 -19.15 1.93
N TYR A 67 -0.28 -18.13 2.33
CA TYR A 67 -0.69 -17.00 1.49
C TYR A 67 -0.28 -15.67 2.13
N VAL A 68 0.32 -14.79 1.34
CA VAL A 68 0.80 -13.47 1.76
C VAL A 68 0.65 -12.47 0.61
N ALA A 69 0.32 -11.22 0.91
CA ALA A 69 0.23 -10.16 -0.10
C ALA A 69 0.79 -8.84 0.45
N ASP A 70 1.05 -7.88 -0.44
CA ASP A 70 1.53 -6.52 -0.13
C ASP A 70 2.89 -6.52 0.55
N LEU A 71 3.92 -6.84 -0.23
CA LEU A 71 5.28 -7.11 0.22
C LEU A 71 6.26 -6.04 -0.24
N GLY A 72 7.45 -6.01 0.36
CA GLY A 72 8.57 -5.26 -0.22
C GLY A 72 8.52 -3.74 -0.02
N ASP A 73 7.73 -3.21 0.91
CA ASP A 73 7.81 -1.79 1.28
C ASP A 73 9.01 -1.48 2.17
N GLY A 74 9.41 -2.42 3.03
CA GLY A 74 10.64 -2.31 3.81
C GLY A 74 11.15 -3.65 4.32
N TRP A 75 12.42 -3.67 4.73
CA TRP A 75 13.10 -4.88 5.19
C TRP A 75 12.47 -5.48 6.43
N ASN A 76 12.25 -4.68 7.49
CA ASN A 76 11.86 -5.19 8.80
C ASN A 76 10.53 -5.94 8.76
N SER A 77 9.51 -5.35 8.13
CA SER A 77 8.18 -5.93 7.98
C SER A 77 8.20 -7.17 7.09
N THR A 78 8.75 -7.05 5.88
CA THR A 78 8.82 -8.16 4.91
C THR A 78 9.63 -9.33 5.44
N TYR A 79 10.79 -9.08 6.06
CA TYR A 79 11.64 -10.13 6.62
C TYR A 79 11.02 -10.78 7.85
N ALA A 80 10.36 -10.01 8.73
CA ALA A 80 9.71 -10.59 9.91
C ALA A 80 8.59 -11.58 9.53
N VAL A 81 7.77 -11.24 8.53
CA VAL A 81 6.74 -12.15 7.99
C VAL A 81 7.40 -13.35 7.33
N ALA A 82 8.36 -13.15 6.43
CA ALA A 82 9.06 -14.24 5.75
C ALA A 82 9.74 -15.21 6.74
N ALA A 83 10.43 -14.70 7.76
CA ALA A 83 11.10 -15.50 8.77
C ALA A 83 10.12 -16.28 9.65
N ALA A 84 8.97 -15.68 9.99
CA ALA A 84 7.92 -16.35 10.74
C ALA A 84 7.24 -17.46 9.93
N MET A 85 6.83 -17.16 8.70
CA MET A 85 6.29 -18.15 7.76
C MET A 85 7.26 -19.30 7.52
N ALA A 86 8.55 -18.97 7.43
CA ALA A 86 9.56 -19.98 7.21
C ALA A 86 9.49 -21.06 8.29
N GLN A 87 9.36 -20.74 9.59
CA GLN A 87 9.42 -21.69 10.73
C GLN A 87 8.76 -23.06 10.48
N GLU A 88 9.51 -24.16 10.70
CA GLU A 88 9.03 -25.53 10.41
C GLU A 88 7.76 -25.88 11.18
N SER A 89 7.72 -25.43 12.44
CA SER A 89 6.59 -25.51 13.33
C SER A 89 6.34 -24.14 13.95
N LEU A 90 5.08 -23.69 13.96
CA LEU A 90 4.68 -22.41 14.57
C LEU A 90 3.23 -22.48 15.06
N LEU A 91 2.99 -22.32 16.36
CA LEU A 91 1.65 -22.39 16.97
C LEU A 91 0.84 -23.62 16.52
N ASP A 92 1.42 -24.82 16.60
CA ASP A 92 0.81 -26.09 16.16
C ASP A 92 0.48 -26.14 14.66
N THR A 93 1.14 -25.33 13.84
CA THR A 93 1.10 -25.41 12.38
C THR A 93 2.40 -25.90 11.79
N ARG A 94 2.39 -26.28 10.51
CA ARG A 94 3.59 -26.62 9.74
C ARG A 94 3.85 -25.59 8.64
N ALA A 95 5.11 -25.43 8.25
CA ALA A 95 5.47 -24.61 7.09
C ALA A 95 4.77 -25.12 5.82
N GLY A 96 4.30 -24.20 4.97
CA GLY A 96 3.65 -24.55 3.71
C GLY A 96 4.58 -25.25 2.72
N GLU A 97 4.05 -26.24 2.00
CA GLU A 97 4.68 -26.83 0.81
C GLU A 97 4.60 -25.89 -0.40
N VAL A 98 3.63 -24.99 -0.37
CA VAL A 98 3.38 -23.96 -1.39
C VAL A 98 3.28 -22.61 -0.69
N LEU A 99 3.85 -21.58 -1.32
CA LEU A 99 3.68 -20.18 -0.95
C LEU A 99 3.02 -19.44 -2.11
N VAL A 100 1.86 -18.86 -1.85
CA VAL A 100 1.15 -17.99 -2.78
C VAL A 100 1.37 -16.54 -2.38
N MET A 101 1.93 -15.76 -3.29
CA MET A 101 2.06 -14.31 -3.19
C MET A 101 0.87 -13.66 -3.92
N GLY A 102 0.10 -12.86 -3.18
CA GLY A 102 -1.27 -12.50 -3.51
C GLY A 102 -1.46 -11.16 -4.20
N GLY A 103 -0.40 -10.52 -4.66
CA GLY A 103 -0.43 -9.17 -5.23
C GLY A 103 0.50 -8.21 -4.50
N ASP A 104 0.94 -7.19 -5.25
CA ASP A 104 1.79 -6.09 -4.78
C ASP A 104 3.10 -6.57 -4.17
N GLU A 105 3.93 -7.14 -5.04
CA GLU A 105 5.13 -7.84 -4.60
C GLU A 105 6.31 -6.92 -4.32
N VAL A 106 6.19 -5.63 -4.65
CA VAL A 106 7.24 -4.64 -4.44
C VAL A 106 6.70 -3.21 -4.38
N TYR A 107 7.28 -2.39 -3.51
CA TYR A 107 6.98 -0.95 -3.43
C TYR A 107 8.24 -0.07 -3.55
N PRO A 108 8.09 1.21 -3.95
CA PRO A 108 6.87 1.79 -4.52
C PRO A 108 6.63 1.38 -5.98
N TYR A 109 7.68 1.00 -6.69
CA TYR A 109 7.62 0.70 -8.12
C TYR A 109 8.46 -0.52 -8.48
N PRO A 110 8.05 -1.27 -9.51
CA PRO A 110 8.71 -2.48 -9.93
C PRO A 110 9.98 -2.13 -10.69
N SER A 111 11.03 -2.86 -10.35
CA SER A 111 12.26 -2.94 -11.13
C SER A 111 13.02 -4.17 -10.67
N ARG A 112 13.93 -4.67 -11.52
CA ARG A 112 14.79 -5.81 -11.14
C ARG A 112 15.50 -5.59 -9.80
N ASN A 113 16.00 -4.37 -9.55
CA ASN A 113 16.70 -4.05 -8.30
C ASN A 113 15.72 -3.95 -7.12
N ALA A 114 14.57 -3.32 -7.31
CA ALA A 114 13.55 -3.21 -6.27
C ALA A 114 13.10 -4.60 -5.79
N TYR A 115 12.71 -5.50 -6.70
CA TYR A 115 12.37 -6.88 -6.37
C TYR A 115 13.50 -7.61 -5.64
N ALA A 116 14.71 -7.57 -6.21
CA ALA A 116 15.86 -8.26 -5.64
C ALA A 116 16.12 -7.82 -4.19
N ARG A 117 16.11 -6.50 -3.94
CA ARG A 117 16.47 -5.92 -2.65
C ARG A 117 15.33 -5.98 -1.62
N ARG A 118 14.11 -5.68 -2.05
CA ARG A 118 12.99 -5.42 -1.15
C ARG A 118 12.15 -6.66 -0.86
N THR A 119 12.14 -7.64 -1.76
CA THR A 119 11.27 -8.82 -1.64
C THR A 119 12.08 -10.11 -1.69
N GLU A 120 12.89 -10.31 -2.72
CA GLU A 120 13.65 -11.56 -2.89
C GLU A 120 14.72 -11.75 -1.80
N THR A 121 15.47 -10.70 -1.43
CA THR A 121 16.51 -10.83 -0.39
C THR A 121 15.90 -11.20 0.98
N PRO A 122 14.86 -10.52 1.51
CA PRO A 122 14.21 -10.96 2.75
C PRO A 122 13.79 -12.44 2.73
N TYR A 123 13.12 -12.88 1.68
CA TYR A 123 12.67 -14.27 1.57
C TYR A 123 13.84 -15.24 1.42
N LYS A 124 14.89 -14.85 0.70
CA LYS A 124 16.10 -15.67 0.52
C LYS A 124 16.79 -15.91 1.85
N GLU A 125 16.93 -14.87 2.67
CA GLU A 125 17.53 -14.97 4.00
C GLU A 125 16.62 -15.76 4.97
N ALA A 126 15.29 -15.65 4.85
CA ALA A 126 14.34 -16.38 5.69
C ALA A 126 14.33 -17.90 5.40
N PHE A 127 14.43 -18.26 4.11
CA PHE A 127 14.49 -19.66 3.66
C PHE A 127 15.92 -20.22 3.58
N ALA A 128 16.93 -19.43 3.94
CA ALA A 128 18.32 -19.87 3.93
C ALA A 128 18.51 -21.09 4.85
N GLY A 129 19.13 -22.14 4.32
CA GLY A 129 19.46 -23.37 5.04
C GLY A 129 18.28 -24.12 5.64
N ARG A 130 17.12 -24.05 5.00
CA ARG A 130 16.02 -25.01 5.19
C ARG A 130 16.23 -26.26 4.35
N ALA A 131 15.85 -27.41 4.92
CA ALA A 131 15.85 -28.68 4.20
C ALA A 131 14.78 -28.69 3.09
N ARG A 132 13.59 -28.17 3.39
CA ARG A 132 12.48 -28.07 2.44
C ARG A 132 12.08 -26.61 2.25
N LYS A 133 11.98 -26.20 0.99
CA LYS A 133 11.51 -24.87 0.57
C LYS A 133 10.18 -25.03 -0.19
N PRO A 134 9.27 -24.05 -0.09
CA PRO A 134 8.01 -24.12 -0.81
C PRO A 134 8.20 -23.95 -2.31
N ASP A 135 7.24 -24.43 -3.09
CA ASP A 135 7.02 -23.91 -4.43
C ASP A 135 6.35 -22.54 -4.34
N VAL A 136 6.85 -21.55 -5.08
CA VAL A 136 6.35 -20.17 -5.06
C VAL A 136 5.50 -19.90 -6.29
N PHE A 137 4.30 -19.39 -6.05
CA PHE A 137 3.40 -18.84 -7.06
C PHE A 137 3.03 -17.41 -6.68
N ALA A 138 2.78 -16.56 -7.67
CA ALA A 138 2.45 -15.15 -7.46
C ALA A 138 1.40 -14.68 -8.48
N ILE A 139 0.52 -13.77 -8.08
CA ILE A 139 -0.28 -12.94 -8.98
C ILE A 139 0.17 -11.48 -8.85
N PRO A 140 0.13 -10.67 -9.92
CA PRO A 140 0.53 -9.27 -9.84
C PRO A 140 -0.58 -8.39 -9.24
N GLY A 141 -0.19 -7.41 -8.42
CA GLY A 141 -1.04 -6.30 -8.00
C GLY A 141 -0.82 -5.04 -8.83
N ASN A 142 -1.48 -3.94 -8.48
CA ASN A 142 -1.37 -2.66 -9.18
C ASN A 142 0.07 -2.10 -9.16
N HIS A 143 0.84 -2.34 -8.09
CA HIS A 143 2.22 -1.91 -8.01
C HIS A 143 3.16 -2.69 -8.92
N ASP A 144 2.83 -3.93 -9.28
CA ASP A 144 3.62 -4.73 -10.22
C ASP A 144 3.41 -4.28 -11.67
N TRP A 145 2.27 -3.64 -11.95
CA TRP A 145 1.88 -3.18 -13.30
C TRP A 145 2.55 -1.87 -13.74
N PHE A 146 3.21 -1.11 -12.86
CA PHE A 146 3.85 0.17 -13.21
C PHE A 146 4.97 0.04 -14.27
N ASP A 147 5.53 -1.14 -14.50
CA ASP A 147 6.47 -1.42 -15.61
C ASP A 147 5.92 -2.42 -16.64
N SER A 148 4.59 -2.55 -16.72
CA SER A 148 3.88 -3.51 -17.59
C SER A 148 4.34 -4.97 -17.34
N LEU A 149 4.46 -5.35 -16.06
CA LEU A 149 4.86 -6.67 -15.57
C LEU A 149 6.27 -7.15 -15.96
N VAL A 150 7.12 -6.30 -16.53
CA VAL A 150 8.44 -6.71 -17.01
C VAL A 150 9.31 -7.26 -15.86
N ALA A 151 9.30 -6.60 -14.69
CA ALA A 151 10.04 -7.09 -13.53
C ALA A 151 9.36 -8.30 -12.87
N PHE A 152 8.03 -8.31 -12.82
CA PHE A 152 7.23 -9.44 -12.29
C PHE A 152 7.50 -10.73 -13.08
N SER A 153 7.35 -10.70 -14.41
CA SER A 153 7.58 -11.86 -15.28
C SER A 153 9.00 -12.40 -15.17
N ARG A 154 9.99 -11.52 -14.96
CA ARG A 154 11.38 -11.94 -14.71
C ARG A 154 11.57 -12.58 -13.33
N ALA A 155 10.77 -12.20 -12.33
CA ALA A 155 10.84 -12.69 -10.96
C ALA A 155 10.16 -14.04 -10.78
N PHE A 156 8.93 -14.19 -11.30
CA PHE A 156 8.09 -15.35 -11.01
C PHE A 156 7.83 -16.25 -12.22
N CYS A 157 7.79 -15.69 -13.44
CA CYS A 157 7.42 -16.42 -14.66
C CYS A 157 8.62 -17.10 -15.36
N ARG A 158 9.71 -17.38 -14.63
CA ARG A 158 10.93 -18.04 -15.12
C ARG A 158 11.30 -19.23 -14.22
N PRO A 159 10.71 -20.41 -14.43
CA PRO A 159 10.92 -21.58 -13.59
C PRO A 159 12.39 -21.96 -13.40
N GLU A 160 13.23 -21.76 -14.42
CA GLU A 160 14.66 -22.04 -14.40
C GLU A 160 15.46 -21.14 -13.46
N ARG A 161 14.96 -19.94 -13.16
CA ARG A 161 15.60 -18.99 -12.23
C ARG A 161 15.21 -19.29 -10.78
N GLY A 162 13.94 -19.62 -10.55
CA GLY A 162 13.34 -19.63 -9.22
C GLY A 162 13.27 -18.24 -8.57
N PHE A 163 12.79 -18.20 -7.34
CA PHE A 163 12.66 -16.98 -6.54
C PHE A 163 13.17 -17.23 -5.13
N ALA A 164 14.08 -16.40 -4.62
CA ALA A 164 14.62 -16.52 -3.26
C ALA A 164 15.23 -17.91 -2.94
N GLY A 165 15.71 -18.62 -3.96
CA GLY A 165 16.21 -20.00 -3.84
C GLY A 165 15.11 -21.06 -3.65
N CYS A 166 13.85 -20.68 -3.83
CA CYS A 166 12.67 -21.54 -3.95
C CYS A 166 12.34 -21.75 -5.44
N ARG A 167 11.63 -22.84 -5.75
CA ARG A 167 11.23 -23.14 -7.13
C ARG A 167 10.00 -22.31 -7.50
N THR A 168 10.06 -21.63 -8.62
CA THR A 168 8.87 -21.09 -9.30
C THR A 168 8.48 -22.06 -10.41
N ARG A 169 7.18 -22.16 -10.72
CA ARG A 169 6.68 -23.08 -11.77
C ARG A 169 5.84 -22.39 -12.83
N GLN A 170 5.26 -21.24 -12.53
CA GLN A 170 4.46 -20.48 -13.48
C GLN A 170 5.32 -19.86 -14.59
N THR A 171 4.72 -19.72 -15.77
CA THR A 171 5.26 -18.99 -16.94
C THR A 171 4.36 -17.82 -17.33
N ARG A 172 3.31 -17.55 -16.55
CA ARG A 172 2.28 -16.51 -16.73
C ARG A 172 1.95 -15.82 -15.41
N SER A 173 1.26 -14.69 -15.48
CA SER A 173 0.78 -13.91 -14.32
C SER A 173 -0.39 -14.55 -13.58
N TYR A 174 -0.92 -15.66 -14.09
CA TYR A 174 -2.03 -16.42 -13.53
C TYR A 174 -1.68 -17.92 -13.47
N PHE A 175 -2.34 -18.67 -12.60
CA PHE A 175 -2.07 -20.10 -12.40
C PHE A 175 -3.26 -20.84 -11.76
N ALA A 176 -3.23 -22.17 -11.84
CA ALA A 176 -4.15 -23.06 -11.15
C ALA A 176 -3.40 -24.21 -10.48
N LEU A 177 -3.71 -24.46 -9.21
CA LEU A 177 -3.21 -25.59 -8.43
C LEU A 177 -4.33 -26.60 -8.22
N ALA A 178 -4.11 -27.85 -8.63
CA ALA A 178 -4.98 -28.96 -8.26
C ALA A 178 -4.49 -29.51 -6.92
N LEU A 179 -5.23 -29.28 -5.85
CA LEU A 179 -4.86 -29.62 -4.49
C LEU A 179 -5.51 -30.94 -4.05
N PRO A 180 -5.02 -31.55 -2.96
CA PRO A 180 -5.66 -32.70 -2.35
C PRO A 180 -7.15 -32.50 -2.05
N ARG A 181 -7.94 -33.58 -2.14
CA ARG A 181 -9.33 -33.68 -1.65
C ARG A 181 -10.26 -32.73 -2.42
N ASP A 182 -10.07 -32.71 -3.74
CA ASP A 182 -10.86 -31.95 -4.73
C ASP A 182 -10.90 -30.44 -4.45
N TRP A 183 -9.86 -29.92 -3.81
CA TRP A 183 -9.61 -28.49 -3.69
C TRP A 183 -8.82 -27.97 -4.89
N TRP A 184 -9.14 -26.75 -5.29
CA TRP A 184 -8.45 -26.02 -6.36
C TRP A 184 -8.12 -24.62 -5.87
N LEU A 185 -6.91 -24.16 -6.13
CA LEU A 185 -6.50 -22.78 -5.89
C LEU A 185 -6.19 -22.11 -7.22
N LEU A 186 -6.90 -21.03 -7.51
CA LEU A 186 -6.77 -20.27 -8.75
C LEU A 186 -6.22 -18.89 -8.44
N GLY A 187 -5.17 -18.46 -9.15
CA GLY A 187 -4.66 -17.09 -9.08
C GLY A 187 -4.93 -16.38 -10.39
N VAL A 188 -5.66 -15.27 -10.35
CA VAL A 188 -6.03 -14.46 -11.53
C VAL A 188 -5.29 -13.13 -11.57
N ASP A 189 -5.07 -12.61 -12.78
CA ASP A 189 -4.50 -11.30 -13.03
C ASP A 189 -5.54 -10.38 -13.66
N LEU A 190 -5.93 -9.32 -12.93
CA LEU A 190 -7.00 -8.37 -13.29
C LEU A 190 -6.51 -7.02 -13.84
N GLN A 191 -5.24 -6.86 -14.24
CA GLN A 191 -4.70 -5.67 -14.95
C GLN A 191 -5.34 -4.31 -14.57
N LEU A 192 -5.20 -3.88 -13.31
CA LEU A 192 -5.76 -2.60 -12.82
C LEU A 192 -7.30 -2.47 -13.04
N GLY A 193 -8.03 -3.58 -12.86
CA GLY A 193 -9.48 -3.66 -13.08
C GLY A 193 -9.89 -3.71 -14.55
N ALA A 194 -9.00 -4.11 -15.47
CA ALA A 194 -9.35 -4.36 -16.86
C ALA A 194 -9.88 -5.79 -17.07
N ASP A 195 -10.49 -6.04 -18.24
CA ASP A 195 -11.01 -7.35 -18.59
C ASP A 195 -9.90 -8.41 -18.72
N PHE A 196 -10.29 -9.67 -18.51
CA PHE A 196 -9.41 -10.80 -18.76
C PHE A 196 -8.97 -10.84 -20.22
N ASP A 197 -7.68 -11.07 -20.44
CA ASP A 197 -7.21 -11.35 -21.79
C ASP A 197 -7.70 -12.74 -22.25
N GLU A 198 -7.81 -12.87 -23.57
CA GLU A 198 -8.29 -14.10 -24.20
C GLU A 198 -7.46 -15.35 -23.82
N PRO A 199 -6.11 -15.31 -23.74
CA PRO A 199 -5.32 -16.44 -23.26
C PRO A 199 -5.65 -16.89 -21.83
N GLN A 200 -5.87 -15.95 -20.90
CA GLN A 200 -6.23 -16.27 -19.52
C GLN A 200 -7.64 -16.87 -19.45
N LEU A 201 -8.60 -16.34 -20.20
CA LEU A 201 -9.95 -16.92 -20.29
C LEU A 201 -9.91 -18.36 -20.80
N ARG A 202 -9.19 -18.63 -21.89
CA ARG A 202 -9.06 -20.00 -22.41
C ARG A 202 -8.41 -20.95 -21.40
N TYR A 203 -7.34 -20.50 -20.73
CA TYR A 203 -6.71 -21.28 -19.68
C TYR A 203 -7.69 -21.66 -18.58
N PHE A 204 -8.48 -20.71 -18.08
CA PHE A 204 -9.43 -21.00 -17.00
C PHE A 204 -10.66 -21.78 -17.47
N HIS A 205 -11.07 -21.68 -18.74
CA HIS A 205 -12.04 -22.60 -19.32
C HIS A 205 -11.53 -24.04 -19.31
N ASP A 206 -10.28 -24.27 -19.72
CA ASP A 206 -9.66 -25.60 -19.70
C ASP A 206 -9.48 -26.13 -18.28
N VAL A 207 -9.14 -25.26 -17.32
CA VAL A 207 -9.04 -25.60 -15.90
C VAL A 207 -10.41 -25.98 -15.34
N ALA A 208 -11.44 -25.17 -15.58
CA ALA A 208 -12.79 -25.43 -15.10
C ALA A 208 -13.37 -26.75 -15.66
N ALA A 209 -13.03 -27.10 -16.90
CA ALA A 209 -13.41 -28.37 -17.51
C ALA A 209 -12.77 -29.61 -16.85
N ARG A 210 -11.64 -29.44 -16.15
CA ARG A 210 -10.96 -30.51 -15.41
C ARG A 210 -11.46 -30.68 -13.96
N MET A 211 -12.24 -29.72 -13.46
CA MET A 211 -12.77 -29.76 -12.10
C MET A 211 -13.98 -30.68 -12.00
N GLY A 212 -14.01 -31.52 -10.95
CA GLY A 212 -15.19 -32.31 -10.61
C GLY A 212 -16.40 -31.44 -10.25
N ASN A 213 -17.58 -32.05 -10.15
CA ASN A 213 -18.78 -31.35 -9.71
C ASN A 213 -18.74 -30.94 -8.23
N THR A 214 -17.96 -31.66 -7.43
CA THR A 214 -17.71 -31.44 -6.00
C THR A 214 -16.54 -30.50 -5.71
N ALA A 215 -15.91 -29.95 -6.75
CA ALA A 215 -14.69 -29.17 -6.60
C ALA A 215 -14.91 -27.94 -5.70
N ASN A 216 -13.97 -27.76 -4.77
CA ASN A 216 -13.93 -26.63 -3.85
C ASN A 216 -12.88 -25.64 -4.35
N ILE A 217 -13.23 -24.36 -4.41
CA ILE A 217 -12.39 -23.35 -5.06
C ILE A 217 -11.94 -22.30 -4.05
N VAL A 218 -10.63 -22.09 -3.98
CA VAL A 218 -9.99 -20.91 -3.41
C VAL A 218 -9.56 -20.02 -4.57
N LEU A 219 -10.08 -18.79 -4.64
CA LEU A 219 -9.76 -17.83 -5.70
C LEU A 219 -8.93 -16.69 -5.12
N CYS A 220 -7.71 -16.52 -5.63
CA CYS A 220 -6.82 -15.41 -5.29
C CYS A 220 -7.00 -14.31 -6.33
N VAL A 221 -7.40 -13.12 -5.88
CA VAL A 221 -7.59 -11.92 -6.71
C VAL A 221 -6.68 -10.79 -6.19
N PRO A 222 -6.18 -9.90 -7.06
CA PRO A 222 -5.23 -8.88 -6.63
C PRO A 222 -5.85 -7.80 -5.73
N GLU A 223 -7.14 -7.50 -5.92
CA GLU A 223 -7.81 -6.37 -5.24
C GLU A 223 -9.19 -6.77 -4.67
N PRO A 224 -9.60 -6.24 -3.50
CA PRO A 224 -10.91 -6.48 -2.89
C PRO A 224 -12.01 -5.65 -3.55
N GLN A 225 -12.36 -5.97 -4.81
CA GLN A 225 -13.40 -5.24 -5.56
C GLN A 225 -14.72 -5.11 -4.80
N TRP A 226 -15.09 -6.11 -3.99
CA TRP A 226 -16.30 -6.09 -3.15
C TRP A 226 -16.31 -5.04 -2.03
N VAL A 227 -15.14 -4.53 -1.62
CA VAL A 227 -15.02 -3.37 -0.74
C VAL A 227 -15.02 -2.08 -1.56
N TYR A 228 -14.32 -2.08 -2.69
CA TYR A 228 -14.19 -0.88 -3.52
C TYR A 228 -15.48 -0.45 -4.17
N GLU A 229 -16.28 -1.36 -4.70
CA GLU A 229 -17.56 -1.00 -5.34
C GLU A 229 -18.51 -0.28 -4.37
N ILE A 230 -18.59 -0.74 -3.12
CA ILE A 230 -19.45 -0.11 -2.11
C ILE A 230 -18.87 1.22 -1.64
N THR A 231 -17.55 1.32 -1.58
CA THR A 231 -16.87 2.54 -1.14
C THR A 231 -16.92 3.62 -2.23
N TYR A 232 -16.90 3.20 -3.51
CA TYR A 232 -16.76 4.05 -4.69
C TYR A 232 -17.72 3.60 -5.82
N PRO A 233 -19.05 3.66 -5.60
CA PRO A 233 -20.04 3.08 -6.53
C PRO A 233 -20.06 3.71 -7.93
N ASP A 234 -19.59 4.96 -8.05
CA ASP A 234 -19.60 5.70 -9.31
C ASP A 234 -18.35 5.44 -10.19
N TYR A 235 -17.49 4.50 -9.80
CA TYR A 235 -16.21 4.23 -10.46
C TYR A 235 -16.22 2.86 -11.14
N GLU A 236 -16.35 2.85 -12.46
CA GLU A 236 -16.46 1.61 -13.26
C GLU A 236 -15.30 0.63 -13.05
N ALA A 237 -14.08 1.14 -12.86
CA ALA A 237 -12.89 0.34 -12.60
C ALA A 237 -12.94 -0.44 -11.27
N TYR A 238 -13.83 -0.08 -10.35
CA TYR A 238 -14.00 -0.72 -9.04
C TYR A 238 -15.20 -1.68 -8.97
N THR A 239 -15.90 -1.88 -10.08
CA THR A 239 -17.04 -2.81 -10.12
C THR A 239 -16.61 -4.26 -10.04
N THR A 240 -17.44 -5.13 -9.45
CA THR A 240 -17.21 -6.58 -9.44
C THR A 240 -17.54 -7.27 -10.76
N ARG A 241 -18.02 -6.54 -11.77
CA ARG A 241 -18.60 -7.09 -13.00
C ARG A 241 -17.73 -8.15 -13.69
N THR A 242 -16.43 -7.87 -13.81
CA THR A 242 -15.45 -8.76 -14.45
C THR A 242 -15.23 -10.03 -13.62
N LEU A 243 -15.15 -9.89 -12.29
CA LEU A 243 -15.02 -11.02 -11.37
C LEU A 243 -16.29 -11.87 -11.29
N ASP A 244 -17.46 -11.24 -11.32
CA ASP A 244 -18.76 -11.90 -11.32
C ASP A 244 -18.97 -12.69 -12.62
N TYR A 245 -18.58 -12.12 -13.77
CA TYR A 245 -18.54 -12.83 -15.05
C TYR A 245 -17.61 -14.04 -14.96
N PHE A 246 -16.41 -13.88 -14.42
CA PHE A 246 -15.48 -14.99 -14.27
C PHE A 246 -16.05 -16.13 -13.40
N CYS A 247 -16.62 -15.79 -12.25
CA CYS A 247 -17.20 -16.79 -11.34
C CYS A 247 -18.43 -17.47 -11.95
N ARG A 248 -19.35 -16.70 -12.55
CA ARG A 248 -20.62 -17.21 -13.09
C ARG A 248 -20.45 -17.92 -14.43
N ASP A 249 -19.73 -17.33 -15.36
CA ASP A 249 -19.72 -17.73 -16.77
C ASP A 249 -18.50 -18.56 -17.17
N VAL A 250 -17.34 -18.35 -16.52
CA VAL A 250 -16.12 -19.13 -16.78
C VAL A 250 -16.04 -20.34 -15.85
N LEU A 251 -16.04 -20.12 -14.54
CA LEU A 251 -15.93 -21.21 -13.56
C LEU A 251 -17.20 -22.05 -13.47
N LYS A 252 -18.38 -21.41 -13.52
CA LYS A 252 -19.71 -22.05 -13.38
C LYS A 252 -19.82 -22.93 -12.12
N LYS A 253 -19.04 -22.59 -11.09
CA LYS A 253 -18.96 -23.30 -9.81
C LYS A 253 -18.82 -22.26 -8.70
N PRO A 254 -19.49 -22.44 -7.55
CA PRO A 254 -19.39 -21.45 -6.49
C PRO A 254 -17.99 -21.46 -5.87
N VAL A 255 -17.48 -20.27 -5.55
CA VAL A 255 -16.16 -20.08 -4.94
C VAL A 255 -16.30 -20.18 -3.42
N SER A 256 -15.55 -21.10 -2.79
CA SER A 256 -15.63 -21.33 -1.35
C SER A 256 -14.90 -20.23 -0.56
N VAL A 257 -13.74 -19.80 -1.05
CA VAL A 257 -12.93 -18.76 -0.41
C VAL A 257 -12.33 -17.84 -1.47
N MET A 258 -12.49 -16.53 -1.30
CA MET A 258 -11.74 -15.52 -2.05
C MET A 258 -10.65 -14.91 -1.16
N LEU A 259 -9.41 -14.87 -1.64
CA LEU A 259 -8.26 -14.30 -0.97
C LEU A 259 -7.74 -13.10 -1.77
N THR A 260 -7.33 -12.04 -1.08
CA THR A 260 -6.77 -10.85 -1.73
C THR A 260 -5.81 -10.09 -0.82
N GLY A 261 -5.06 -9.16 -1.41
CA GLY A 261 -4.23 -8.17 -0.73
C GLY A 261 -4.76 -6.76 -0.92
N ASP A 262 -3.87 -5.84 -1.30
CA ASP A 262 -4.04 -4.43 -1.69
C ASP A 262 -4.49 -3.51 -0.54
N LEU A 263 -5.43 -3.97 0.28
CA LEU A 263 -5.73 -3.37 1.57
C LEU A 263 -4.83 -3.97 2.66
N HIS A 264 -3.91 -3.15 3.21
CA HIS A 264 -2.80 -3.61 4.05
C HIS A 264 -3.16 -3.98 5.49
N PHE A 265 -4.23 -4.74 5.67
CA PHE A 265 -4.73 -5.25 6.94
C PHE A 265 -5.34 -6.64 6.74
N TYR A 266 -5.77 -7.27 7.83
CA TYR A 266 -6.63 -8.46 7.75
C TYR A 266 -8.09 -8.10 7.95
N ARG A 267 -8.96 -8.62 7.08
CA ARG A 267 -10.41 -8.56 7.27
C ARG A 267 -11.08 -9.77 6.62
N ARG A 268 -11.97 -10.43 7.36
CA ARG A 268 -12.75 -11.56 6.85
C ARG A 268 -14.23 -11.24 6.86
N TYR A 269 -14.88 -11.60 5.76
CA TYR A 269 -16.32 -11.64 5.61
C TYR A 269 -16.80 -13.08 5.43
N SER A 270 -18.04 -13.35 5.81
CA SER A 270 -18.72 -14.61 5.49
C SER A 270 -20.20 -14.40 5.18
N ASP A 271 -20.76 -15.29 4.37
CA ASP A 271 -22.19 -15.40 4.12
C ASP A 271 -22.81 -16.57 4.91
N ASP A 272 -24.14 -16.73 4.82
CA ASP A 272 -24.88 -17.82 5.48
C ASP A 272 -24.58 -19.20 4.87
N ALA A 273 -24.04 -19.23 3.64
CA ALA A 273 -23.66 -20.47 2.95
C ALA A 273 -22.27 -20.98 3.36
N GLY A 274 -21.55 -20.24 4.20
CA GLY A 274 -20.21 -20.61 4.67
C GLY A 274 -19.10 -20.32 3.66
N HIS A 275 -19.34 -19.43 2.70
CA HIS A 275 -18.30 -18.87 1.85
C HIS A 275 -17.57 -17.73 2.56
N HIS A 276 -16.33 -17.46 2.13
CA HIS A 276 -15.49 -16.44 2.76
C HIS A 276 -14.85 -15.51 1.75
N ARG A 277 -14.79 -14.22 2.09
CA ARG A 277 -13.94 -13.23 1.41
C ARG A 277 -12.93 -12.70 2.42
N ILE A 278 -11.65 -12.88 2.15
CA ILE A 278 -10.55 -12.59 3.08
C ILE A 278 -9.57 -11.63 2.43
N ILE A 279 -9.42 -10.46 3.04
CA ILE A 279 -8.37 -9.51 2.76
C ILE A 279 -7.21 -9.86 3.70
N ALA A 280 -6.02 -10.06 3.12
CA ALA A 280 -4.82 -10.44 3.83
C ALA A 280 -3.56 -9.71 3.32
N GLY A 281 -3.61 -8.37 3.21
CA GLY A 281 -2.50 -7.54 2.74
C GLY A 281 -1.40 -7.18 3.75
N GLY A 282 -1.06 -8.11 4.64
CA GLY A 282 -0.20 -7.83 5.80
C GLY A 282 1.28 -8.12 5.59
N GLY A 283 1.74 -8.41 4.37
CA GLY A 283 3.00 -9.10 4.11
C GLY A 283 4.27 -8.29 4.31
N GLY A 284 4.20 -6.96 4.19
CA GLY A 284 5.39 -6.12 4.26
C GLY A 284 5.14 -4.62 4.06
N ALA A 285 4.03 -4.25 3.44
CA ALA A 285 3.62 -2.87 3.18
C ALA A 285 3.42 -2.04 4.46
N PHE A 286 3.13 -0.74 4.33
CA PHE A 286 2.62 0.02 5.47
C PHE A 286 1.24 -0.52 5.90
N LEU A 287 0.63 -0.03 6.98
CA LEU A 287 -0.68 -0.49 7.43
C LEU A 287 -1.77 0.39 6.80
N HIS A 288 -2.84 -0.15 6.21
CA HIS A 288 -4.01 0.65 5.83
C HIS A 288 -4.96 0.85 7.04
N PRO A 289 -5.76 1.93 7.06
CA PRO A 289 -6.75 2.12 8.12
C PRO A 289 -7.76 0.97 8.14
N THR A 290 -8.05 0.40 9.31
CA THR A 290 -9.12 -0.60 9.44
C THR A 290 -10.46 0.01 9.84
N HIS A 291 -10.45 1.21 10.43
CA HIS A 291 -11.66 1.94 10.80
C HIS A 291 -12.35 2.60 9.59
N GLN A 292 -11.70 2.66 8.43
CA GLN A 292 -12.22 3.21 7.18
C GLN A 292 -11.69 2.43 5.97
N PRO A 293 -12.49 2.15 4.93
CA PRO A 293 -13.91 2.42 4.86
C PRO A 293 -14.72 1.51 5.81
N HIS A 294 -15.83 2.05 6.31
CA HIS A 294 -16.74 1.32 7.19
C HIS A 294 -17.68 0.42 6.37
N THR A 295 -17.25 -0.83 6.15
CA THR A 295 -17.99 -1.84 5.36
C THR A 295 -18.36 -3.04 6.25
N PRO A 296 -19.35 -2.94 7.15
CA PRO A 296 -19.76 -4.06 8.01
C PRO A 296 -20.45 -5.16 7.22
N GLN A 297 -20.98 -4.83 6.04
CA GLN A 297 -21.57 -5.74 5.08
C GLN A 297 -21.06 -5.38 3.70
N VAL A 298 -20.90 -6.40 2.86
CA VAL A 298 -20.62 -6.25 1.43
C VAL A 298 -21.69 -6.99 0.62
N GLN A 299 -21.59 -6.97 -0.70
CA GLN A 299 -22.56 -7.61 -1.60
C GLN A 299 -22.77 -9.10 -1.27
N ASP A 300 -23.87 -9.67 -1.77
CA ASP A 300 -24.21 -11.10 -1.65
C ASP A 300 -24.34 -11.62 -0.21
N GLY A 301 -24.74 -10.75 0.73
CA GLY A 301 -25.00 -11.14 2.12
C GLY A 301 -23.75 -11.37 2.97
N PHE A 302 -22.56 -11.03 2.47
CA PHE A 302 -21.31 -11.17 3.21
C PHE A 302 -21.20 -10.13 4.33
N THR A 303 -20.97 -10.58 5.56
CA THR A 303 -20.87 -9.73 6.76
C THR A 303 -19.49 -9.83 7.40
N GLU A 304 -18.96 -8.71 7.91
CA GLU A 304 -17.65 -8.64 8.56
C GLU A 304 -17.63 -9.50 9.83
N GLN A 305 -16.71 -10.44 9.89
CA GLN A 305 -16.54 -11.37 11.02
C GLN A 305 -15.37 -10.98 11.92
N ARG A 306 -14.27 -10.55 11.30
CA ARG A 306 -13.02 -10.25 12.00
C ARG A 306 -12.22 -9.21 11.23
N CYS A 307 -11.53 -8.35 11.97
CA CYS A 307 -10.59 -7.38 11.42
C CYS A 307 -9.37 -7.24 12.33
N TYR A 308 -8.19 -7.14 11.73
CA TYR A 308 -6.93 -6.94 12.45
C TYR A 308 -6.01 -5.94 11.72
N PRO A 309 -5.49 -4.91 12.42
CA PRO A 309 -5.81 -4.53 13.80
C PRO A 309 -7.28 -4.08 13.93
N ASP A 310 -7.80 -4.08 15.16
CA ASP A 310 -9.16 -3.60 15.39
C ASP A 310 -9.30 -2.11 15.03
N LYS A 311 -10.53 -1.71 14.71
CA LYS A 311 -10.87 -0.35 14.25
C LYS A 311 -10.44 0.73 15.26
N GLY A 312 -10.58 0.45 16.57
CA GLY A 312 -10.19 1.37 17.63
C GLY A 312 -8.68 1.58 17.70
N THR A 313 -7.90 0.52 17.57
CA THR A 313 -6.43 0.59 17.46
C THR A 313 -6.02 1.38 16.23
N SER A 314 -6.62 1.12 15.07
CA SER A 314 -6.32 1.85 13.84
C SER A 314 -6.63 3.35 13.96
N SER A 315 -7.79 3.75 14.50
CA SER A 315 -8.12 5.16 14.68
C SER A 315 -7.16 5.88 15.65
N LYS A 316 -6.68 5.18 16.69
CA LYS A 316 -5.63 5.70 17.59
C LYS A 316 -4.29 5.88 16.88
N LEU A 317 -3.93 4.98 15.96
CA LEU A 317 -2.69 5.11 15.18
C LEU A 317 -2.71 6.36 14.28
N ALA A 318 -3.88 6.74 13.75
CA ALA A 318 -4.02 7.94 12.91
C ALA A 318 -3.54 9.22 13.61
N TRP A 319 -3.60 9.31 14.95
CA TRP A 319 -3.09 10.46 15.71
C TRP A 319 -1.59 10.70 15.54
N LYS A 320 -0.83 9.69 15.13
CA LYS A 320 0.60 9.85 14.79
C LYS A 320 0.82 10.76 13.58
N ASN A 321 -0.22 11.07 12.79
CA ASN A 321 -0.13 12.10 11.75
C ASN A 321 0.26 13.47 12.30
N LEU A 322 0.01 13.77 13.58
CA LEU A 322 0.51 15.01 14.21
C LEU A 322 2.05 15.08 14.26
N LEU A 323 2.73 13.93 14.15
CA LEU A 323 4.18 13.83 14.07
C LEU A 323 4.70 13.87 12.62
N PHE A 324 3.85 14.21 11.64
CA PHE A 324 4.20 14.27 10.22
C PHE A 324 5.55 14.93 9.92
N PRO A 325 5.91 16.12 10.45
CA PRO A 325 7.19 16.74 10.11
C PRO A 325 8.42 15.96 10.61
N PHE A 326 8.26 15.15 11.65
CA PHE A 326 9.32 14.33 12.21
C PHE A 326 9.44 12.97 11.52
N ILE A 327 8.33 12.45 10.98
CA ILE A 327 8.29 11.20 10.20
C ILE A 327 8.70 11.46 8.74
N ASN A 328 8.30 12.61 8.17
CA ASN A 328 8.52 13.00 6.78
C ASN A 328 9.26 14.35 6.67
N PRO A 329 10.49 14.49 7.17
CA PRO A 329 11.21 15.76 7.18
C PRO A 329 11.49 16.30 5.77
N LEU A 330 11.71 15.43 4.77
CA LEU A 330 11.94 15.85 3.39
C LEU A 330 10.67 16.42 2.73
N ALA A 331 9.49 15.95 3.14
CA ALA A 331 8.22 16.49 2.67
C ALA A 331 8.02 17.94 3.11
N CYS A 332 8.61 18.32 4.25
CA CYS A 332 8.52 19.67 4.84
C CYS A 332 9.30 20.73 4.06
N LEU A 333 10.19 20.33 3.14
CA LEU A 333 10.88 21.27 2.25
C LEU A 333 9.88 22.03 1.37
N LEU A 334 8.85 21.34 0.87
CA LEU A 334 7.85 21.95 -0.01
C LEU A 334 7.04 23.07 0.68
N PRO A 335 6.36 22.85 1.83
CA PRO A 335 5.68 23.93 2.52
C PRO A 335 6.64 25.03 2.98
N GLY A 336 7.86 24.69 3.41
CA GLY A 336 8.89 25.69 3.73
C GLY A 336 9.20 26.61 2.54
N LEU A 337 9.43 26.03 1.35
CA LEU A 337 9.66 26.79 0.11
C LEU A 337 8.45 27.64 -0.27
N VAL A 338 7.24 27.06 -0.22
CA VAL A 338 6.00 27.77 -0.57
C VAL A 338 5.79 28.96 0.37
N TYR A 339 6.04 28.79 1.67
CA TYR A 339 5.86 29.85 2.66
C TYR A 339 6.90 30.94 2.49
N ALA A 340 8.18 30.59 2.36
CA ALA A 340 9.25 31.56 2.15
C ALA A 340 9.06 32.33 0.85
N ARG A 341 8.63 31.67 -0.23
CA ARG A 341 8.32 32.31 -1.51
C ARG A 341 7.13 33.25 -1.40
N SER A 342 6.08 32.85 -0.70
CA SER A 342 4.90 33.70 -0.45
C SER A 342 5.28 34.94 0.36
N ALA A 343 6.09 34.77 1.40
CA ALA A 343 6.61 35.87 2.22
C ALA A 343 7.47 36.83 1.39
N TRP A 344 8.36 36.32 0.54
CA TRP A 344 9.21 37.13 -0.33
C TRP A 344 8.42 37.94 -1.36
N LEU A 345 7.43 37.33 -2.00
CA LEU A 345 6.58 38.05 -2.96
C LEU A 345 5.79 39.17 -2.26
N ALA A 346 5.21 38.89 -1.10
CA ALA A 346 4.49 39.88 -0.30
C ALA A 346 5.41 41.02 0.18
N SER A 347 6.58 40.72 0.74
CA SER A 347 7.50 41.73 1.27
C SER A 347 8.02 42.69 0.21
N SER A 348 8.08 42.27 -1.06
CA SER A 348 8.49 43.14 -2.17
C SER A 348 7.49 44.26 -2.50
N ARG A 349 6.26 44.17 -1.97
CA ARG A 349 5.15 45.09 -2.26
C ARG A 349 4.58 45.79 -1.02
N LEU A 350 5.02 45.41 0.17
CA LEU A 350 4.51 45.90 1.45
C LEU A 350 5.56 46.76 2.16
N ASN A 351 5.11 47.77 2.89
CA ASN A 351 5.94 48.59 3.78
C ASN A 351 5.68 48.25 5.25
N LEU A 352 6.52 48.75 6.17
CA LEU A 352 6.36 48.53 7.62
C LEU A 352 4.96 48.91 8.15
N ALA A 353 4.37 50.00 7.66
CA ALA A 353 3.02 50.41 8.06
C ALA A 353 1.92 49.41 7.63
N ASP A 354 2.18 48.62 6.57
CA ASP A 354 1.24 47.62 6.10
C ASP A 354 1.28 46.33 6.93
N VAL A 355 2.26 46.18 7.82
CA VAL A 355 2.55 44.95 8.58
C VAL A 355 2.83 45.21 10.07
N ASP A 356 2.47 46.40 10.56
CA ASP A 356 2.60 46.79 11.98
C ASP A 356 1.80 45.85 12.91
N THR A 357 0.62 45.42 12.46
CA THR A 357 -0.26 44.44 13.09
C THR A 357 -0.53 43.29 12.14
N ILE A 358 -0.92 42.13 12.69
CA ILE A 358 -1.33 40.99 11.88
C ILE A 358 -2.59 41.27 11.04
N GLY A 359 -3.49 42.13 11.53
CA GLY A 359 -4.69 42.54 10.79
C GLY A 359 -4.37 43.40 9.57
N HIS A 360 -3.44 44.35 9.71
CA HIS A 360 -2.91 45.10 8.57
C HIS A 360 -2.15 44.18 7.61
N ALA A 361 -1.30 43.29 8.12
CA ALA A 361 -0.59 42.33 7.28
C ALA A 361 -1.55 41.47 6.43
N PHE A 362 -2.65 40.98 7.02
CA PHE A 362 -3.68 40.22 6.30
C PHE A 362 -4.37 41.06 5.22
N THR A 363 -4.93 42.21 5.60
CA THR A 363 -5.70 43.07 4.69
C THR A 363 -4.84 43.64 3.54
N SER A 364 -3.60 44.01 3.84
CA SER A 364 -2.63 44.49 2.86
C SER A 364 -2.13 43.39 1.95
N SER A 365 -1.87 42.17 2.47
CA SER A 365 -1.50 41.01 1.63
C SER A 365 -2.61 40.65 0.66
N LEU A 366 -3.87 40.68 1.10
CA LEU A 366 -5.02 40.45 0.23
C LEU A 366 -5.14 41.54 -0.85
N ARG A 367 -4.98 42.81 -0.46
CA ARG A 367 -4.99 43.93 -1.41
C ARG A 367 -3.88 43.82 -2.45
N VAL A 368 -2.67 43.41 -2.04
CA VAL A 368 -1.54 43.16 -2.95
C VAL A 368 -1.86 42.01 -3.89
N ALA A 369 -2.38 40.88 -3.39
CA ALA A 369 -2.74 39.74 -4.24
C ALA A 369 -3.78 40.08 -5.31
N VAL A 370 -4.69 41.02 -5.05
CA VAL A 370 -5.70 41.48 -6.03
C VAL A 370 -5.10 42.47 -7.04
N ARG A 371 -4.20 43.36 -6.60
CA ARG A 371 -3.68 44.46 -7.43
C ARG A 371 -2.41 44.10 -8.21
N ASP A 372 -1.59 43.18 -7.69
CA ASP A 372 -0.36 42.73 -8.32
C ASP A 372 -0.58 41.36 -9.00
N PRO A 373 -0.50 41.27 -10.34
CA PRO A 373 -0.78 40.04 -11.06
C PRO A 373 0.11 38.86 -10.65
N LEU A 374 1.38 39.11 -10.32
CA LEU A 374 2.31 38.04 -9.94
C LEU A 374 1.93 37.43 -8.59
N CYS A 375 1.63 38.27 -7.60
CA CYS A 375 1.17 37.82 -6.28
C CYS A 375 -0.19 37.12 -6.38
N GLY A 376 -1.11 37.65 -7.20
CA GLY A 376 -2.41 37.04 -7.44
C GLY A 376 -2.32 35.67 -8.11
N LEU A 377 -1.53 35.54 -9.17
CA LEU A 377 -1.32 34.26 -9.86
C LEU A 377 -0.61 33.24 -8.96
N TRP A 378 0.36 33.67 -8.15
CA TRP A 378 1.01 32.80 -7.16
C TRP A 378 0.02 32.29 -6.11
N LEU A 379 -0.82 33.17 -5.57
CA LEU A 379 -1.86 32.79 -4.61
C LEU A 379 -2.83 31.77 -5.22
N LEU A 380 -3.31 32.02 -6.44
CA LEU A 380 -4.17 31.09 -7.16
C LEU A 380 -3.48 29.75 -7.43
N PHE A 381 -2.19 29.76 -7.78
CA PHE A 381 -1.40 28.55 -7.98
C PHE A 381 -1.29 27.72 -6.68
N VAL A 382 -1.01 28.35 -5.54
CA VAL A 382 -0.93 27.66 -4.24
C VAL A 382 -2.30 27.07 -3.86
N ILE A 383 -3.38 27.83 -4.01
CA ILE A 383 -4.74 27.34 -3.73
C ILE A 383 -5.08 26.16 -4.66
N ALA A 384 -4.84 26.30 -5.96
CA ALA A 384 -5.11 25.24 -6.93
C ALA A 384 -4.31 23.96 -6.63
N GLY A 385 -3.02 24.09 -6.30
CA GLY A 385 -2.17 22.97 -5.92
C GLY A 385 -2.66 22.23 -4.67
N LEU A 386 -3.12 22.97 -3.65
CA LEU A 386 -3.67 22.37 -2.43
C LEU A 386 -5.05 21.74 -2.64
N VAL A 387 -5.92 22.36 -3.44
CA VAL A 387 -7.22 21.76 -3.82
C VAL A 387 -7.03 20.49 -4.65
N PHE A 388 -6.06 20.49 -5.56
CA PHE A 388 -5.69 19.28 -6.31
C PHE A 388 -5.12 18.19 -5.40
N PHE A 389 -4.34 18.55 -4.38
CA PHE A 389 -3.85 17.59 -3.37
C PHE A 389 -4.99 16.95 -2.56
N THR A 390 -6.10 17.66 -2.35
CA THR A 390 -7.28 17.14 -1.65
C THR A 390 -8.22 16.31 -2.53
N ASP A 391 -7.70 15.72 -3.61
CA ASP A 391 -8.51 14.93 -4.51
C ASP A 391 -9.09 13.71 -3.78
N THR A 392 -10.41 13.60 -3.85
CA THR A 392 -11.19 12.54 -3.23
C THR A 392 -12.41 12.26 -4.10
N HIS A 393 -13.01 11.10 -3.89
CA HIS A 393 -14.23 10.66 -4.56
C HIS A 393 -15.47 11.55 -4.25
N SER A 394 -15.36 12.57 -3.37
CA SER A 394 -16.43 13.53 -3.07
C SER A 394 -16.06 14.94 -3.54
N ARG A 395 -16.81 15.47 -4.51
CA ARG A 395 -16.60 16.84 -5.01
C ARG A 395 -16.77 17.90 -3.92
N ALA A 396 -17.74 17.73 -3.03
CA ALA A 396 -17.99 18.66 -1.93
C ALA A 396 -16.82 18.67 -0.93
N TYR A 397 -16.32 17.49 -0.56
CA TYR A 397 -15.16 17.38 0.33
C TYR A 397 -13.90 17.96 -0.31
N ARG A 398 -13.64 17.63 -1.59
CA ARG A 398 -12.50 18.18 -2.34
C ARG A 398 -12.49 19.71 -2.33
N VAL A 399 -13.65 20.35 -2.52
CA VAL A 399 -13.73 21.82 -2.51
C VAL A 399 -13.62 22.38 -1.08
N LEU A 400 -14.44 21.90 -0.13
CA LEU A 400 -14.49 22.47 1.22
C LEU A 400 -13.26 22.09 2.07
N GLY A 401 -12.87 20.82 2.04
CA GLY A 401 -11.66 20.31 2.69
C GLY A 401 -10.41 20.92 2.06
N GLY A 402 -10.34 20.98 0.73
CA GLY A 402 -9.26 21.66 0.00
C GLY A 402 -9.15 23.15 0.32
N ALA A 403 -10.26 23.87 0.33
CA ALA A 403 -10.28 25.29 0.70
C ALA A 403 -9.84 25.50 2.15
N THR A 404 -10.35 24.70 3.09
CA THR A 404 -9.97 24.80 4.51
C THR A 404 -8.49 24.49 4.72
N HIS A 405 -7.97 23.47 4.04
CA HIS A 405 -6.57 23.11 4.07
C HIS A 405 -5.68 24.22 3.47
N ALA A 406 -6.09 24.79 2.34
CA ALA A 406 -5.40 25.91 1.70
C ALA A 406 -5.38 27.16 2.59
N LEU A 407 -6.52 27.52 3.18
CA LEU A 407 -6.61 28.64 4.11
C LEU A 407 -5.73 28.45 5.34
N ALA A 408 -5.68 27.24 5.90
CA ALA A 408 -4.78 26.92 7.02
C ALA A 408 -3.31 27.13 6.64
N HIS A 409 -2.91 26.68 5.44
CA HIS A 409 -1.54 26.90 4.96
C HIS A 409 -1.22 28.38 4.72
N LEU A 410 -2.12 29.13 4.08
CA LEU A 410 -1.92 30.55 3.79
C LEU A 410 -1.88 31.39 5.08
N PHE A 411 -2.76 31.09 6.04
CA PHE A 411 -2.77 31.74 7.34
C PHE A 411 -1.46 31.48 8.11
N ALA A 412 -1.00 30.23 8.15
CA ALA A 412 0.28 29.89 8.78
C ALA A 412 1.46 30.59 8.10
N ALA A 413 1.48 30.65 6.76
CA ALA A 413 2.51 31.37 6.02
C ALA A 413 2.54 32.86 6.37
N LEU A 414 1.37 33.51 6.43
CA LEU A 414 1.25 34.92 6.81
C LEU A 414 1.74 35.18 8.23
N VAL A 415 1.29 34.38 9.20
CA VAL A 415 1.67 34.50 10.61
C VAL A 415 3.17 34.36 10.78
N LEU A 416 3.78 33.33 10.16
CA LEU A 416 5.22 33.09 10.28
C LEU A 416 6.04 34.18 9.58
N ALA A 417 5.59 34.66 8.42
CA ALA A 417 6.22 35.78 7.73
C ALA A 417 6.19 37.05 8.59
N TRP A 418 5.05 37.33 9.23
CA TRP A 418 4.89 38.47 10.13
C TRP A 418 5.79 38.34 11.36
N ILE A 419 5.81 37.18 12.03
CA ILE A 419 6.69 36.93 13.20
C ILE A 419 8.16 37.07 12.81
N ALA A 420 8.59 36.45 11.71
CA ALA A 420 9.98 36.51 11.26
C ALA A 420 10.39 37.94 10.94
N MET A 421 9.52 38.71 10.28
CA MET A 421 9.74 40.14 10.03
C MET A 421 9.90 40.92 11.33
N ARG A 422 8.94 40.83 12.27
CA ARG A 422 8.99 41.54 13.57
C ARG A 422 10.21 41.15 14.39
N PHE A 423 10.59 39.87 14.38
CA PHE A 423 11.80 39.42 15.04
C PHE A 423 13.04 40.07 14.44
N THR A 424 13.18 40.10 13.11
CA THR A 424 14.35 40.72 12.47
C THR A 424 14.38 42.25 12.61
N THR A 425 13.25 42.94 12.56
CA THR A 425 13.21 44.40 12.64
C THR A 425 13.25 44.91 14.08
N ASP A 426 12.43 44.35 14.97
CA ASP A 426 12.27 44.88 16.31
C ASP A 426 13.30 44.31 17.28
N THR A 427 13.58 43.01 17.17
CA THR A 427 14.45 42.32 18.13
C THR A 427 15.91 42.41 17.72
N LEU A 428 16.19 42.24 16.42
CA LEU A 428 17.56 42.34 15.88
C LEU A 428 17.91 43.75 15.39
N GLY A 429 16.95 44.69 15.37
CA GLY A 429 17.18 46.08 14.98
C GLY A 429 17.54 46.28 13.51
N MET A 430 17.22 45.31 12.64
CA MET A 430 17.57 45.39 11.22
C MET A 430 16.61 46.32 10.48
N THR A 431 17.12 47.05 9.50
CA THR A 431 16.31 47.90 8.62
C THR A 431 15.40 47.03 7.75
N TYR A 432 14.08 47.28 7.80
CA TYR A 432 13.12 46.59 6.94
C TYR A 432 13.45 46.83 5.45
N GLY A 433 13.43 45.76 4.66
CA GLY A 433 13.73 45.81 3.24
C GLY A 433 15.22 45.74 2.90
N ASP A 434 16.10 45.78 3.90
CA ASP A 434 17.52 45.48 3.69
C ASP A 434 17.69 44.03 3.18
N PRO A 435 18.56 43.79 2.19
CA PRO A 435 18.73 42.45 1.64
C PRO A 435 19.07 41.38 2.68
N LEU A 436 19.90 41.71 3.68
CA LEU A 436 20.26 40.76 4.73
C LEU A 436 19.06 40.47 5.64
N GLN A 437 18.25 41.49 5.93
CA GLN A 437 17.00 41.34 6.70
C GLN A 437 16.01 40.43 5.98
N LEU A 438 15.78 40.66 4.69
CA LEU A 438 14.87 39.84 3.88
C LEU A 438 15.36 38.39 3.74
N LEU A 439 16.66 38.19 3.56
CA LEU A 439 17.26 36.85 3.50
C LEU A 439 17.12 36.10 4.83
N LEU A 440 17.40 36.78 5.96
CA LEU A 440 17.26 36.18 7.29
C LEU A 440 15.79 35.85 7.60
N SER A 441 14.87 36.78 7.35
CA SER A 441 13.44 36.55 7.52
C SER A 441 12.95 35.39 6.64
N GLY A 442 13.34 35.37 5.36
CA GLY A 442 13.03 34.27 4.45
C GLY A 442 13.57 32.92 4.92
N ALA A 443 14.79 32.87 5.46
CA ALA A 443 15.38 31.66 6.02
C ALA A 443 14.63 31.18 7.28
N LEU A 444 14.22 32.10 8.16
CA LEU A 444 13.40 31.80 9.34
C LEU A 444 12.03 31.25 8.93
N VAL A 445 11.37 31.88 7.95
CA VAL A 445 10.08 31.41 7.41
C VAL A 445 10.24 30.05 6.74
N PHE A 446 11.32 29.81 6.00
CA PHE A 446 11.59 28.51 5.39
C PHE A 446 11.72 27.41 6.46
N ALA A 447 12.54 27.63 7.48
CA ALA A 447 12.80 26.64 8.53
C ALA A 447 11.56 26.38 9.39
N THR A 448 10.90 27.44 9.88
CA THR A 448 9.70 27.31 10.72
C THR A 448 8.49 26.87 9.92
N GLY A 449 8.36 27.36 8.68
CA GLY A 449 7.28 27.02 7.75
C GLY A 449 7.30 25.58 7.30
N GLY A 450 8.48 24.97 7.17
CA GLY A 450 8.58 23.53 6.92
C GLY A 450 7.96 22.72 8.05
N VAL A 451 8.30 23.02 9.30
CA VAL A 451 7.75 22.31 10.48
C VAL A 451 6.25 22.57 10.63
N VAL A 452 5.83 23.84 10.64
CA VAL A 452 4.41 24.21 10.82
C VAL A 452 3.57 23.71 9.67
N GLY A 453 4.03 23.86 8.43
CA GLY A 453 3.34 23.33 7.26
C GLY A 453 3.21 21.81 7.30
N GLY A 454 4.25 21.10 7.77
CA GLY A 454 4.16 19.66 8.04
C GLY A 454 3.10 19.30 9.09
N VAL A 455 2.99 20.08 10.17
CA VAL A 455 1.92 19.90 11.18
C VAL A 455 0.54 20.16 10.57
N VAL A 456 0.37 21.19 9.72
CA VAL A 456 -0.89 21.47 9.03
C VAL A 456 -1.31 20.30 8.15
N ILE A 457 -0.38 19.69 7.41
CA ILE A 457 -0.63 18.45 6.64
C ILE A 457 -1.04 17.31 7.58
N GLY A 458 -0.32 17.12 8.69
CA GLY A 458 -0.64 16.10 9.68
C GLY A 458 -2.05 16.23 10.29
N ILE A 459 -2.45 17.46 10.65
CA ILE A 459 -3.80 17.75 11.16
C ILE A 459 -4.84 17.48 10.06
N TYR A 460 -4.58 17.92 8.83
CA TYR A 460 -5.46 17.67 7.69
C TYR A 460 -5.71 16.17 7.48
N LEU A 461 -4.64 15.37 7.43
CA LEU A 461 -4.75 13.92 7.24
C LEU A 461 -5.50 13.25 8.41
N LEU A 462 -5.20 13.64 9.65
CA LEU A 462 -5.88 13.12 10.85
C LEU A 462 -7.39 13.39 10.81
N VAL A 463 -7.78 14.64 10.54
CA VAL A 463 -9.19 15.04 10.46
C VAL A 463 -9.87 14.36 9.27
N SER A 464 -9.21 14.31 8.11
CA SER A 464 -9.72 13.65 6.91
C SER A 464 -10.11 12.21 7.19
N ILE A 465 -9.24 11.44 7.85
CA ILE A 465 -9.49 10.01 8.07
C ILE A 465 -10.45 9.75 9.25
N ASN A 466 -10.23 10.40 10.40
CA ASN A 466 -11.01 10.10 11.61
C ASN A 466 -12.41 10.74 11.61
N VAL A 467 -12.62 11.86 10.90
CA VAL A 467 -13.92 12.56 10.88
C VAL A 467 -14.68 12.30 9.58
N PHE A 468 -13.98 12.33 8.43
CA PHE A 468 -14.64 12.28 7.13
C PHE A 468 -14.48 10.95 6.38
N GLY A 469 -13.65 10.02 6.90
CA GLY A 469 -13.38 8.75 6.24
C GLY A 469 -12.67 8.87 4.90
N ARG A 470 -11.84 9.91 4.74
CA ARG A 470 -11.10 10.23 3.50
C ARG A 470 -9.59 10.14 3.71
N HIS A 471 -8.86 10.02 2.60
CA HIS A 471 -7.40 9.97 2.59
C HIS A 471 -6.79 8.83 3.41
N GLY A 472 -7.39 7.63 3.34
CA GLY A 472 -6.89 6.47 4.08
C GLY A 472 -5.47 6.10 3.71
N ASN A 473 -5.17 6.09 2.41
CA ASN A 473 -3.84 5.77 1.89
C ASN A 473 -2.83 6.85 2.29
N GLU A 474 -3.12 8.13 2.07
CA GLU A 474 -2.21 9.23 2.42
C GLU A 474 -1.97 9.32 3.93
N ALA A 475 -3.02 9.20 4.74
CA ALA A 475 -2.94 9.32 6.20
C ALA A 475 -2.13 8.19 6.86
N PHE A 476 -2.07 7.00 6.26
CA PHE A 476 -1.31 5.88 6.84
C PHE A 476 0.04 5.63 6.15
N SER A 477 0.16 5.91 4.85
CA SER A 477 1.46 5.90 4.16
C SER A 477 2.42 6.95 4.74
N SER A 478 1.88 8.09 5.21
CA SER A 478 2.65 9.12 5.93
C SER A 478 3.32 8.57 7.20
N LEU A 479 2.75 7.55 7.84
CA LEU A 479 3.22 6.99 9.10
C LEU A 479 4.36 5.98 8.91
N ARG A 480 4.53 5.46 7.67
CA ARG A 480 5.52 4.42 7.32
C ARG A 480 5.43 3.21 8.29
N GLY A 481 4.21 2.83 8.64
CA GLY A 481 3.90 1.88 9.71
C GLY A 481 4.34 0.44 9.40
N GLN A 482 5.35 -0.06 10.10
CA GLN A 482 5.91 -1.42 9.92
C GLN A 482 5.19 -2.51 10.72
N ASP A 483 4.34 -2.10 11.66
CA ASP A 483 3.70 -2.96 12.67
C ASP A 483 2.40 -3.56 12.12
N PHE A 484 1.79 -4.48 12.87
CA PHE A 484 0.54 -5.18 12.51
C PHE A 484 0.61 -5.95 11.19
N LYS A 485 1.63 -6.80 11.06
CA LYS A 485 1.82 -7.66 9.88
C LYS A 485 1.13 -9.00 10.07
N GLN A 486 0.70 -9.60 8.97
CA GLN A 486 0.00 -10.88 8.99
C GLN A 486 0.11 -11.63 7.66
N TRP A 487 -0.12 -12.92 7.73
CA TRP A 487 -0.25 -13.83 6.59
C TRP A 487 -1.25 -14.93 6.93
N LEU A 488 -1.66 -15.71 5.93
CA LEU A 488 -2.53 -16.85 6.13
C LEU A 488 -1.74 -18.15 6.04
N ARG A 489 -2.01 -19.05 6.98
CA ARG A 489 -1.58 -20.44 6.92
C ARG A 489 -2.78 -21.33 6.72
N LEU A 490 -2.79 -22.06 5.61
CA LEU A 490 -3.90 -22.92 5.23
C LEU A 490 -3.48 -24.38 5.33
N ASN A 491 -4.44 -25.20 5.75
CA ASN A 491 -4.29 -26.64 5.91
C ASN A 491 -5.52 -27.34 5.31
N ILE A 492 -5.29 -28.32 4.45
CA ILE A 492 -6.32 -29.27 4.02
C ILE A 492 -6.04 -30.57 4.77
N ASP A 493 -6.94 -30.93 5.66
CA ASP A 493 -6.80 -32.14 6.46
C ASP A 493 -7.17 -33.41 5.67
N GLU A 494 -7.02 -34.58 6.31
CA GLU A 494 -7.35 -35.86 5.69
C GLU A 494 -8.85 -36.02 5.37
N ALA A 495 -9.72 -35.30 6.08
CA ALA A 495 -11.15 -35.25 5.82
C ALA A 495 -11.52 -34.25 4.71
N GLY A 496 -10.55 -33.50 4.18
CA GLY A 496 -10.75 -32.48 3.16
C GLY A 496 -11.24 -31.14 3.69
N VAL A 497 -11.24 -30.91 5.01
CA VAL A 497 -11.58 -29.62 5.60
C VAL A 497 -10.42 -28.65 5.41
N LEU A 498 -10.72 -27.49 4.82
CA LEU A 498 -9.76 -26.39 4.69
C LEU A 498 -9.81 -25.52 5.94
N THR A 499 -8.75 -25.54 6.74
CA THR A 499 -8.57 -24.62 7.88
C THR A 499 -7.63 -23.49 7.49
N ILE A 500 -8.08 -22.25 7.64
CA ILE A 500 -7.33 -21.02 7.39
C ILE A 500 -7.06 -20.34 8.73
N ARG A 501 -5.79 -20.16 9.07
CA ARG A 501 -5.32 -19.50 10.29
C ARG A 501 -4.64 -18.19 9.91
N ALA A 502 -5.17 -17.08 10.40
CA ALA A 502 -4.57 -15.76 10.21
C ALA A 502 -3.52 -15.55 11.31
N MET A 503 -2.25 -15.52 10.91
CA MET A 503 -1.10 -15.41 11.78
C MET A 503 -0.59 -13.98 11.74
N ALA A 504 -0.23 -13.41 12.90
CA ALA A 504 0.06 -11.99 13.00
C ALA A 504 1.22 -11.65 13.94
N ILE A 505 1.85 -10.52 13.65
CA ILE A 505 2.90 -9.88 14.44
C ILE A 505 2.44 -8.44 14.73
N ASP A 506 2.15 -8.12 15.98
CA ASP A 506 1.72 -6.78 16.38
C ASP A 506 2.85 -5.76 16.20
N ARG A 507 4.09 -6.13 16.54
CA ARG A 507 5.27 -5.27 16.40
C ARG A 507 6.46 -6.04 15.83
N VAL A 508 6.89 -5.66 14.64
CA VAL A 508 8.01 -6.32 13.96
C VAL A 508 9.37 -5.89 14.54
N PRO A 509 10.40 -6.75 14.50
CA PRO A 509 11.74 -6.37 14.93
C PRO A 509 12.34 -5.26 14.07
N ARG A 510 13.04 -4.31 14.71
CA ARG A 510 13.74 -3.21 14.03
C ARG A 510 15.24 -3.25 14.18
N ARG A 511 15.74 -4.12 15.06
CA ARG A 511 17.17 -4.38 15.31
C ARG A 511 17.46 -5.83 15.00
N TRP A 512 18.53 -6.06 14.25
CA TRP A 512 18.94 -7.36 13.76
C TRP A 512 20.42 -7.57 14.06
N LYS A 513 20.76 -8.81 14.41
CA LYS A 513 22.14 -9.30 14.51
C LYS A 513 22.34 -10.46 13.56
N GLU A 514 23.59 -10.77 13.25
CA GLU A 514 23.95 -11.96 12.46
C GLU A 514 24.27 -13.11 13.41
N GLU A 515 23.59 -14.24 13.25
CA GLU A 515 23.84 -15.47 14.00
C GLU A 515 23.85 -16.66 13.03
N ALA A 516 24.95 -17.42 13.02
CA ALA A 516 25.18 -18.51 12.06
C ALA A 516 24.95 -18.11 10.58
N GLY A 517 25.32 -16.87 10.21
CA GLY A 517 25.14 -16.34 8.86
C GLY A 517 23.70 -15.97 8.49
N ARG A 518 22.80 -15.86 9.47
CA ARG A 518 21.38 -15.49 9.27
C ARG A 518 21.00 -14.26 10.10
N PRO A 519 20.07 -13.42 9.63
CA PRO A 519 19.52 -12.33 10.44
C PRO A 519 18.63 -12.88 11.55
N VAL A 520 18.89 -12.48 12.79
CA VAL A 520 18.06 -12.81 13.97
C VAL A 520 17.67 -11.52 14.68
N SER A 521 16.45 -11.47 15.21
CA SER A 521 15.98 -10.32 15.98
C SER A 521 16.88 -10.06 17.19
N ASP A 522 17.28 -8.80 17.35
CA ASP A 522 17.92 -8.25 18.55
C ASP A 522 17.02 -7.15 19.17
N ASP A 523 15.72 -7.17 18.83
CA ASP A 523 14.75 -6.21 19.32
C ASP A 523 13.87 -6.81 20.41
N ALA A 524 14.21 -6.54 21.67
CA ALA A 524 13.45 -6.97 22.84
C ALA A 524 12.00 -6.44 22.88
N ARG A 525 11.65 -5.46 22.04
CA ARG A 525 10.29 -4.93 21.94
C ARG A 525 9.46 -5.59 20.82
N ALA A 526 10.06 -6.46 20.01
CA ALA A 526 9.32 -7.19 18.99
C ALA A 526 8.31 -8.13 19.65
N SER A 527 7.10 -8.19 19.11
CA SER A 527 6.10 -9.16 19.59
C SER A 527 6.40 -10.54 19.02
N GLY A 528 5.99 -11.59 19.72
CA GLY A 528 5.88 -12.93 19.14
C GLY A 528 4.78 -12.99 18.08
N VAL A 529 4.73 -14.12 17.37
CA VAL A 529 3.62 -14.44 16.47
C VAL A 529 2.43 -14.90 17.30
N ARG A 530 1.22 -14.47 16.93
CA ARG A 530 -0.04 -14.98 17.47
C ARG A 530 -1.07 -15.23 16.37
N GLU A 531 -2.06 -16.05 16.67
CA GLU A 531 -3.23 -16.23 15.80
C GLU A 531 -4.27 -15.13 16.09
N VAL A 532 -4.79 -14.47 15.05
CA VAL A 532 -5.81 -13.42 15.15
C VAL A 532 -7.19 -13.87 14.71
N ASP A 533 -7.26 -14.92 13.87
CA ASP A 533 -8.48 -15.53 13.38
C ASP A 533 -8.23 -16.98 12.93
N ARG A 534 -9.30 -17.78 12.96
CA ARG A 534 -9.33 -19.16 12.47
C ARG A 534 -10.69 -19.47 11.87
N VAL A 535 -10.69 -20.04 10.68
CA VAL A 535 -11.91 -20.49 10.01
C VAL A 535 -11.69 -21.85 9.37
N SER A 536 -12.72 -22.70 9.40
CA SER A 536 -12.70 -24.03 8.79
C SER A 536 -13.84 -24.15 7.79
N VAL A 537 -13.51 -24.51 6.56
CA VAL A 537 -14.44 -24.65 5.43
C VAL A 537 -14.53 -26.13 5.09
N ARG A 538 -15.74 -26.68 5.22
CA ARG A 538 -15.97 -28.08 4.90
C ARG A 538 -16.01 -28.27 3.38
N PRO A 539 -15.47 -29.37 2.86
CA PRO A 539 -15.57 -29.67 1.44
C PRO A 539 -17.04 -29.93 1.09
N ARG A 540 -17.43 -29.61 -0.14
CA ARG A 540 -18.75 -29.98 -0.68
C ARG A 540 -18.92 -31.50 -0.68
N SER A 541 -20.11 -31.92 -0.26
CA SER A 541 -20.57 -33.31 -0.26
C SER A 541 -21.01 -33.77 -1.65
#